data_AF-A0A7J6GIJ2-F1
#
_entry.id   AF-A0A7J6GIJ2-F1
#
_cell.length_a   1.000
_cell.length_b   1.000
_cell.length_c   1.000
_cell.angle_alpha   90.00
_cell.angle_beta   90.00
_cell.angle_gamma   90.00
#
_symmetry.space_group_name_H-M   'P 1'
#
loop_
_entity.id
_entity.type
_entity.pdbx_description
1 polymer ?
#
loop_
_entity_poly.entity_id
_entity_poly.type
_entity_poly.pdbx_seq_one_letter_code
_entity_poly.pdbx_strand_id
1 'polypeptide(L)'
;MPLVRILEVELYPTLLSKARSYGLSDDWVQALVKKDPVRRQVLRVKGCFAGSKAENQLEQGDMVLAINKEPVTCFQDIEDACHALDKYDNNEGKLNITIFRQGREIDLQVGTDVRDGSGTTRVINWCGCIVQDPHPAVRALGFLPEEGHGVYVARWCHGSPVHRYGLYALQWIVEVNGKPTPNLDAFADVTKGLEHGEFVRIRTVHLNGKPRVLTLKQDLHYWPTWELRFDADTATWRRTVIKTLG
;
A
#
# COMPACT_ATOMS: atom_id res chain seq x y z
N MET A 1 -11.34 -7.20 14.11
CA MET A 1 -11.91 -6.48 12.95
C MET A 1 -11.95 -7.42 11.74
N PRO A 2 -12.87 -7.23 10.77
CA PRO A 2 -12.96 -8.12 9.62
C PRO A 2 -11.75 -7.94 8.69
N LEU A 3 -11.22 -9.04 8.20
CA LEU A 3 -10.31 -9.08 7.07
C LEU A 3 -11.12 -8.96 5.79
N VAL A 4 -10.69 -8.11 4.85
CA VAL A 4 -11.37 -7.87 3.58
C VAL A 4 -10.42 -8.23 2.44
N ARG A 5 -10.91 -9.05 1.51
CA ARG A 5 -10.20 -9.37 0.28
C ARG A 5 -10.45 -8.28 -0.76
N ILE A 6 -9.37 -7.79 -1.35
CA ILE A 6 -9.40 -6.73 -2.36
C ILE A 6 -8.43 -7.04 -3.51
N LEU A 7 -8.67 -6.44 -4.68
CA LEU A 7 -7.82 -6.61 -5.86
C LEU A 7 -6.55 -5.73 -5.83
N GLU A 8 -6.54 -4.66 -5.02
CA GLU A 8 -5.44 -3.66 -4.95
C GLU A 8 -5.08 -3.00 -6.30
N VAL A 9 -6.11 -2.55 -6.99
CA VAL A 9 -6.02 -1.85 -8.27
C VAL A 9 -6.79 -0.54 -8.19
N GLU A 10 -6.19 0.56 -8.63
CA GLU A 10 -6.89 1.83 -8.79
C GLU A 10 -7.65 1.79 -10.13
N LEU A 11 -8.97 1.88 -10.04
CA LEU A 11 -9.88 1.83 -11.18
C LEU A 11 -10.63 3.16 -11.33
N TYR A 12 -10.98 3.51 -12.56
CA TYR A 12 -11.82 4.67 -12.85
C TYR A 12 -12.86 4.35 -13.91
N PRO A 13 -14.08 4.92 -13.80
CA PRO A 13 -15.12 4.69 -14.79
C PRO A 13 -14.81 5.38 -16.11
N THR A 14 -15.09 4.70 -17.22
CA THR A 14 -15.04 5.24 -18.58
C THR A 14 -16.37 4.95 -19.28
N LEU A 15 -16.99 6.00 -19.84
CA LEU A 15 -18.24 5.86 -20.61
C LEU A 15 -18.06 4.92 -21.80
N LEU A 16 -19.07 4.09 -22.09
CA LEU A 16 -19.02 3.16 -23.23
C LEU A 16 -18.86 3.86 -24.58
N SER A 17 -19.42 5.07 -24.74
CA SER A 17 -19.20 5.89 -25.94
C SER A 17 -17.72 6.20 -26.18
N LYS A 18 -16.96 6.43 -25.11
CA LYS A 18 -15.51 6.62 -25.15
C LYS A 18 -14.78 5.29 -25.29
N ALA A 19 -15.24 4.23 -24.64
CA ALA A 19 -14.66 2.89 -24.77
C ALA A 19 -14.69 2.38 -26.22
N ARG A 20 -15.77 2.67 -26.98
CA ARG A 20 -15.87 2.38 -28.42
C ARG A 20 -14.77 3.05 -29.24
N SER A 21 -14.38 4.28 -28.89
CA SER A 21 -13.28 4.98 -29.59
C SER A 21 -11.91 4.30 -29.38
N TYR A 22 -11.79 3.46 -28.35
CA TYR A 22 -10.60 2.63 -28.12
C TYR A 22 -10.70 1.24 -28.77
N GLY A 23 -11.76 0.96 -29.54
CA GLY A 23 -11.94 -0.29 -30.27
C GLY A 23 -12.72 -1.38 -29.53
N LEU A 24 -13.38 -1.06 -28.40
CA LEU A 24 -14.21 -2.04 -27.71
C LEU A 24 -15.35 -2.52 -28.63
N SER A 25 -15.49 -3.84 -28.77
CA SER A 25 -16.49 -4.46 -29.65
C SER A 25 -17.92 -4.09 -29.27
N ASP A 26 -18.81 -4.00 -30.26
CA ASP A 26 -20.23 -3.72 -30.02
C ASP A 26 -20.90 -4.81 -29.16
N ASP A 27 -20.47 -6.08 -29.24
CA ASP A 27 -20.99 -7.17 -28.39
C ASP A 27 -20.78 -6.87 -26.89
N TRP A 28 -19.56 -6.49 -26.49
CA TRP A 28 -19.26 -6.07 -25.13
C TRP A 28 -20.01 -4.81 -24.72
N VAL A 29 -20.18 -3.84 -25.63
CA VAL A 29 -20.97 -2.64 -25.35
C VAL A 29 -22.41 -3.03 -25.01
N GLN A 30 -23.03 -3.92 -25.80
CA GLN A 30 -24.39 -4.39 -25.53
C GLN A 30 -24.47 -5.18 -24.21
N ALA A 31 -23.50 -6.05 -23.93
CA ALA A 31 -23.44 -6.81 -22.68
C ALA A 31 -23.39 -5.88 -21.45
N LEU A 32 -22.53 -4.85 -21.49
CA LEU A 32 -22.37 -3.90 -20.39
C LEU A 32 -23.59 -2.97 -20.23
N VAL A 33 -24.21 -2.53 -21.34
CA VAL A 33 -25.48 -1.77 -21.30
C VAL A 33 -26.61 -2.61 -20.73
N LYS A 34 -26.68 -3.90 -21.07
CA LYS A 34 -27.70 -4.81 -20.53
C LYS A 34 -27.54 -5.01 -19.02
N LYS A 35 -26.30 -5.13 -18.54
CA LYS A 35 -25.98 -5.28 -17.11
C LYS A 35 -26.27 -4.02 -16.31
N ASP A 36 -25.88 -2.84 -16.81
CA ASP A 36 -26.16 -1.54 -16.18
C ASP A 36 -26.63 -0.50 -17.21
N PRO A 37 -27.95 -0.41 -17.46
CA PRO A 37 -28.51 0.50 -18.46
C PRO A 37 -28.44 1.97 -18.05
N VAL A 38 -28.14 2.26 -16.78
CA VAL A 38 -28.09 3.61 -16.21
C VAL A 38 -26.68 4.19 -16.33
N ARG A 39 -25.66 3.50 -15.80
CA ARG A 39 -24.28 4.04 -15.77
C ARG A 39 -23.59 3.95 -17.12
N ARG A 40 -23.85 2.88 -17.90
CA ARG A 40 -23.28 2.67 -19.25
C ARG A 40 -21.77 2.95 -19.30
N GLN A 41 -21.04 2.29 -18.42
CA GLN A 41 -19.60 2.48 -18.24
C GLN A 41 -18.86 1.15 -18.20
N VAL A 42 -17.55 1.23 -18.40
CA VAL A 42 -16.58 0.16 -18.15
C VAL A 42 -15.51 0.70 -17.20
N LEU A 43 -14.97 -0.15 -16.32
CA LEU A 43 -13.90 0.24 -15.42
C LEU A 43 -12.55 0.11 -16.11
N ARG A 44 -11.73 1.16 -16.02
CA ARG A 44 -10.36 1.17 -16.55
C ARG A 44 -9.33 1.19 -15.44
N VAL A 45 -8.24 0.47 -15.64
CA VAL A 45 -7.09 0.46 -14.74
C VAL A 45 -6.34 1.78 -14.87
N LYS A 46 -6.22 2.50 -13.75
CA LYS A 46 -5.34 3.67 -13.62
C LYS A 46 -3.92 3.25 -13.23
N GLY A 47 -3.82 2.28 -12.33
CA GLY A 47 -2.56 1.69 -11.87
C GLY A 47 -2.83 0.60 -10.83
N CYS A 48 -1.83 -0.24 -10.58
CA CYS A 48 -1.87 -1.25 -9.53
C CYS A 48 -1.07 -0.75 -8.33
N PHE A 49 -1.42 -1.22 -7.14
CA PHE A 49 -0.70 -0.85 -5.93
C PHE A 49 0.65 -1.58 -5.93
N ALA A 50 1.73 -0.88 -5.58
CA ALA A 50 3.05 -1.48 -5.56
C ALA A 50 3.15 -2.65 -4.56
N GLY A 51 3.76 -3.75 -4.98
CA GLY A 51 3.84 -5.00 -4.25
C GLY A 51 2.52 -5.77 -4.11
N SER A 52 1.45 -5.37 -4.81
CA SER A 52 0.20 -6.15 -4.82
C SER A 52 0.32 -7.36 -5.74
N LYS A 53 -0.57 -8.34 -5.55
CA LYS A 53 -0.59 -9.51 -6.45
C LYS A 53 -1.06 -9.18 -7.86
N ALA A 54 -1.72 -8.04 -8.06
CA ALA A 54 -2.20 -7.58 -9.35
C ALA A 54 -1.14 -6.77 -10.15
N GLU A 55 -0.06 -6.30 -9.50
CA GLU A 55 0.90 -5.34 -10.08
C GLU A 55 1.49 -5.74 -11.43
N ASN A 56 1.77 -7.02 -11.64
CA ASN A 56 2.39 -7.52 -12.87
C ASN A 56 1.39 -8.22 -13.80
N GLN A 57 0.10 -8.14 -13.51
CA GLN A 57 -0.95 -8.85 -14.25
C GLN A 57 -1.84 -7.87 -15.04
N LEU A 58 -2.13 -6.71 -14.44
CA LEU A 58 -2.92 -5.66 -15.06
C LEU A 58 -2.04 -4.47 -15.43
N GLU A 59 -2.37 -3.82 -16.54
CA GLU A 59 -1.63 -2.67 -17.06
C GLU A 59 -2.51 -1.43 -17.09
N GLN A 60 -1.87 -0.26 -17.05
CA GLN A 60 -2.58 1.01 -17.16
C GLN A 60 -3.36 1.07 -18.49
N GLY A 61 -4.64 1.39 -18.37
CA GLY A 61 -5.54 1.57 -19.50
C GLY A 61 -6.37 0.35 -19.88
N ASP A 62 -6.07 -0.83 -19.31
CA ASP A 62 -6.91 -2.03 -19.43
C ASP A 62 -8.35 -1.74 -19.05
N MET A 63 -9.30 -2.25 -19.82
CA MET A 63 -10.71 -2.23 -19.44
C MET A 63 -11.09 -3.58 -18.83
N VAL A 64 -11.64 -3.58 -17.62
CA VAL A 64 -12.17 -4.78 -16.98
C VAL A 64 -13.58 -5.03 -17.51
N LEU A 65 -13.76 -6.12 -18.25
CA LEU A 65 -15.01 -6.45 -18.93
C LEU A 65 -15.87 -7.41 -18.10
N ALA A 66 -15.24 -8.47 -17.57
CA ALA A 66 -15.92 -9.48 -16.79
C ALA A 66 -15.00 -10.09 -15.73
N ILE A 67 -15.58 -10.62 -14.68
CA ILE A 67 -14.92 -11.45 -13.68
C ILE A 67 -15.69 -12.77 -13.59
N ASN A 68 -14.99 -13.89 -13.69
CA ASN A 68 -15.58 -15.23 -13.74
C ASN A 68 -16.70 -15.36 -14.79
N LYS A 69 -16.48 -14.74 -15.97
CA LYS A 69 -17.42 -14.66 -17.10
C LYS A 69 -18.71 -13.86 -16.84
N GLU A 70 -18.84 -13.20 -15.69
CA GLU A 70 -19.92 -12.25 -15.39
C GLU A 70 -19.49 -10.82 -15.70
N PRO A 71 -20.25 -10.04 -16.50
CA PRO A 71 -19.92 -8.66 -16.83
C PRO A 71 -19.81 -7.73 -15.61
N VAL A 72 -18.79 -6.88 -15.62
CA VAL A 72 -18.47 -5.93 -14.53
C VAL A 72 -18.66 -4.50 -15.01
N THR A 73 -19.43 -3.71 -14.25
CA THR A 73 -19.78 -2.33 -14.61
C THR A 73 -19.49 -1.32 -13.50
N CYS A 74 -19.37 -1.77 -12.25
CA CYS A 74 -19.16 -0.90 -11.10
C CYS A 74 -18.21 -1.53 -10.07
N PHE A 75 -17.73 -0.71 -9.13
CA PHE A 75 -16.80 -1.16 -8.08
C PHE A 75 -17.39 -2.28 -7.22
N GLN A 76 -18.71 -2.23 -6.96
CA GLN A 76 -19.42 -3.27 -6.20
C GLN A 76 -19.30 -4.65 -6.86
N ASP A 77 -19.40 -4.73 -8.20
CA ASP A 77 -19.27 -6.02 -8.90
C ASP A 77 -17.90 -6.68 -8.63
N ILE A 78 -16.84 -5.88 -8.47
CA ILE A 78 -15.48 -6.35 -8.16
C ILE A 78 -15.36 -6.75 -6.69
N GLU A 79 -15.90 -5.94 -5.78
CA GLU A 79 -15.91 -6.22 -4.35
C GLU A 79 -16.69 -7.52 -4.06
N ASP A 80 -17.85 -7.71 -4.68
CA ASP A 80 -18.66 -8.92 -4.57
C ASP A 80 -17.91 -10.14 -5.10
N ALA A 81 -17.19 -10.01 -6.22
CA ALA A 81 -16.37 -11.08 -6.77
C ALA A 81 -15.19 -11.44 -5.85
N CYS A 82 -14.55 -10.45 -5.23
CA CYS A 82 -13.51 -10.69 -4.22
C CYS A 82 -14.10 -11.41 -3.00
N HIS A 83 -15.22 -10.94 -2.45
CA HIS A 83 -15.88 -11.57 -1.31
C HIS A 83 -16.38 -13.00 -1.62
N ALA A 84 -16.78 -13.28 -2.85
CA ALA A 84 -17.16 -14.63 -3.25
C ALA A 84 -16.00 -15.63 -3.13
N LEU A 85 -14.74 -15.20 -3.30
CA LEU A 85 -13.57 -16.07 -3.12
C LEU A 85 -13.43 -16.56 -1.67
N ASP A 86 -13.80 -15.76 -0.68
CA ASP A 86 -13.69 -16.15 0.74
C ASP A 86 -14.67 -17.28 1.13
N LYS A 87 -15.71 -17.53 0.33
CA LYS A 87 -16.67 -18.60 0.57
C LYS A 87 -16.21 -19.98 0.11
N TYR A 88 -15.19 -20.03 -0.76
CA TYR A 88 -14.73 -21.27 -1.39
C TYR A 88 -13.23 -21.47 -1.10
N ASP A 89 -12.92 -22.40 -0.18
CA ASP A 89 -11.54 -22.74 0.25
C ASP A 89 -10.59 -23.19 -0.88
N ASN A 90 -11.11 -23.46 -2.08
CA ASN A 90 -10.36 -24.04 -3.19
C ASN A 90 -9.87 -23.02 -4.23
N ASN A 91 -10.17 -21.73 -4.04
CA ASN A 91 -9.64 -20.70 -4.92
C ASN A 91 -8.31 -20.22 -4.32
N GLU A 92 -7.22 -20.29 -5.09
CA GLU A 92 -5.87 -19.81 -4.71
C GLU A 92 -5.79 -18.27 -4.47
N GLY A 93 -6.91 -17.63 -4.12
CA GLY A 93 -7.07 -16.19 -3.99
C GLY A 93 -6.97 -15.46 -5.33
N LYS A 94 -7.32 -16.11 -6.45
CA LYS A 94 -7.24 -15.54 -7.79
C LYS A 94 -8.62 -15.39 -8.42
N LEU A 95 -8.80 -14.32 -9.18
CA LEU A 95 -9.98 -14.04 -10.00
C LEU A 95 -9.66 -14.29 -11.47
N ASN A 96 -10.57 -14.94 -12.21
CA ASN A 96 -10.48 -14.99 -13.66
C ASN A 96 -11.06 -13.69 -14.21
N ILE A 97 -10.23 -12.79 -14.71
CA ILE A 97 -10.63 -11.48 -15.22
C ILE A 97 -10.50 -11.46 -16.73
N THR A 98 -11.58 -11.11 -17.41
CA THR A 98 -11.57 -10.80 -18.85
C THR A 98 -11.33 -9.30 -19.01
N ILE A 99 -10.23 -8.95 -19.67
CA ILE A 99 -9.86 -7.56 -19.94
C ILE A 99 -9.85 -7.26 -21.45
N PHE A 100 -9.91 -5.97 -21.78
CA PHE A 100 -9.61 -5.48 -23.12
C PHE A 100 -8.34 -4.63 -23.09
N ARG A 101 -7.32 -5.08 -23.82
CA ARG A 101 -6.01 -4.44 -23.96
C ARG A 101 -5.64 -4.35 -25.44
N GLN A 102 -5.33 -3.14 -25.91
CA GLN A 102 -4.83 -2.90 -27.28
C GLN A 102 -5.67 -3.57 -28.40
N GLY A 103 -7.00 -3.49 -28.32
CA GLY A 103 -7.87 -4.06 -29.37
C GLY A 103 -8.21 -5.54 -29.20
N ARG A 104 -7.70 -6.21 -28.14
CA ARG A 104 -7.87 -7.64 -27.93
C ARG A 104 -8.52 -7.93 -26.58
N GLU A 105 -9.39 -8.94 -26.58
CA GLU A 105 -9.89 -9.57 -25.36
C GLU A 105 -8.84 -10.56 -24.83
N ILE A 106 -8.56 -10.49 -23.53
CA ILE A 106 -7.57 -11.33 -22.87
C ILE A 106 -8.18 -11.83 -21.55
N ASP A 107 -8.16 -13.13 -21.35
CA ASP A 107 -8.48 -13.75 -20.06
C ASP A 107 -7.20 -13.90 -19.23
N LEU A 108 -7.22 -13.40 -18.00
CA LEU A 108 -6.09 -13.43 -17.06
C LEU A 108 -6.54 -13.98 -15.70
N GLN A 109 -5.61 -14.63 -14.99
CA GLN A 109 -5.78 -14.92 -13.57
C GLN A 109 -5.10 -13.84 -12.74
N VAL A 110 -5.90 -13.08 -11.99
CA VAL A 110 -5.41 -11.97 -11.18
C VAL A 110 -5.49 -12.28 -9.70
N GLY A 111 -4.37 -12.14 -8.97
CA GLY A 111 -4.32 -12.41 -7.54
C GLY A 111 -5.00 -11.31 -6.70
N THR A 112 -5.55 -11.70 -5.55
CA THR A 112 -6.17 -10.80 -4.57
C THR A 112 -5.39 -10.78 -3.26
N ASP A 113 -5.41 -9.62 -2.61
CA ASP A 113 -4.76 -9.37 -1.34
C ASP A 113 -5.80 -9.32 -0.22
N VAL A 114 -5.39 -9.70 0.99
CA VAL A 114 -6.22 -9.64 2.18
C VAL A 114 -5.71 -8.52 3.05
N ARG A 115 -6.60 -7.59 3.42
CA ARG A 115 -6.27 -6.45 4.26
C ARG A 115 -7.11 -6.45 5.52
N ASP A 116 -6.50 -6.01 6.62
CA ASP A 116 -7.26 -5.57 7.76
C ASP A 116 -7.83 -4.17 7.51
N GLY A 117 -9.03 -3.91 8.04
CA GLY A 117 -9.64 -2.59 8.04
C GLY A 117 -9.16 -1.70 9.19
N SER A 118 -8.17 -2.13 9.98
CA SER A 118 -7.69 -1.38 11.15
C SER A 118 -6.75 -0.24 10.76
N GLY A 119 -6.16 -0.31 9.56
CA GLY A 119 -5.30 0.74 9.03
C GLY A 119 -3.99 0.81 9.83
N THR A 120 -3.64 1.98 10.36
CA THR A 120 -2.41 2.11 11.16
C THR A 120 -2.66 1.60 12.58
N THR A 121 -1.97 0.51 12.95
CA THR A 121 -2.07 -0.11 14.28
C THR A 121 -0.80 0.06 15.11
N ARG A 122 0.28 0.57 14.52
CA ARG A 122 1.54 0.82 15.22
C ARG A 122 2.25 2.04 14.66
N VAL A 123 2.77 2.85 15.57
CA VAL A 123 3.56 4.04 15.26
C VAL A 123 4.75 4.09 16.20
N ILE A 124 5.94 4.42 15.69
CA ILE A 124 7.15 4.61 16.50
C ILE A 124 7.63 6.05 16.32
N ASN A 125 7.90 6.73 17.44
CA ASN A 125 8.67 7.96 17.46
C ASN A 125 10.13 7.63 17.77
N TRP A 126 11.03 8.06 16.89
CA TRP A 126 12.47 7.99 17.10
C TRP A 126 13.11 9.32 16.70
N CYS A 127 13.77 9.99 17.66
CA CYS A 127 14.44 11.28 17.43
C CYS A 127 13.56 12.36 16.78
N GLY A 128 12.23 12.29 16.98
CA GLY A 128 11.23 13.19 16.40
C GLY A 128 10.75 12.83 15.00
N CYS A 129 11.16 11.68 14.48
CA CYS A 129 10.58 11.05 13.28
C CYS A 129 9.49 10.09 13.72
N ILE A 130 8.33 10.18 13.06
CA ILE A 130 7.20 9.29 13.23
C ILE A 130 7.21 8.30 12.08
N VAL A 131 7.48 7.02 12.40
CA VAL A 131 7.48 5.91 11.45
C VAL A 131 6.31 4.97 11.69
N GLN A 132 5.82 4.39 10.60
CA GLN A 132 4.76 3.38 10.58
C GLN A 132 4.89 2.51 9.33
N ASP A 133 4.05 1.48 9.21
CA ASP A 133 3.89 0.76 7.94
C ASP A 133 3.35 1.73 6.86
N PRO A 134 3.75 1.60 5.58
CA PRO A 134 3.30 2.51 4.53
C PRO A 134 1.78 2.46 4.36
N HIS A 135 1.15 3.63 4.31
CA HIS A 135 -0.28 3.68 4.01
C HIS A 135 -0.57 3.06 2.64
N PRO A 136 -1.68 2.33 2.43
CA PRO A 136 -2.05 1.80 1.11
C PRO A 136 -2.06 2.86 0.01
N ALA A 137 -2.39 4.11 0.36
CA ALA A 137 -2.34 5.24 -0.55
C ALA A 137 -0.93 5.56 -1.08
N VAL A 138 0.13 5.27 -0.32
CA VAL A 138 1.53 5.39 -0.78
C VAL A 138 1.82 4.32 -1.83
N ARG A 139 1.37 3.09 -1.59
CA ARG A 139 1.51 1.98 -2.55
C ARG A 139 0.73 2.22 -3.83
N ALA A 140 -0.45 2.87 -3.75
CA ALA A 140 -1.24 3.27 -4.90
C ALA A 140 -0.52 4.29 -5.81
N LEU A 141 0.50 5.01 -5.31
CA LEU A 141 1.35 5.87 -6.15
C LEU A 141 2.32 5.07 -7.03
N GLY A 142 2.37 3.74 -6.90
CA GLY A 142 3.27 2.86 -7.67
C GLY A 142 4.69 2.79 -7.11
N PHE A 143 4.88 3.13 -5.83
CA PHE A 143 6.21 3.13 -5.19
C PHE A 143 6.26 2.23 -3.96
N LEU A 144 7.15 1.24 -4.01
CA LEU A 144 7.54 0.41 -2.88
C LEU A 144 9.01 0.02 -3.06
N PRO A 145 9.91 0.31 -2.11
CA PRO A 145 11.28 -0.15 -2.18
C PRO A 145 11.36 -1.68 -2.22
N GLU A 146 12.21 -2.21 -3.10
CA GLU A 146 12.54 -3.64 -3.14
C GLU A 146 13.18 -4.09 -1.81
N GLU A 147 14.06 -3.24 -1.26
CA GLU A 147 14.69 -3.44 0.03
C GLU A 147 13.95 -2.66 1.13
N GLY A 148 13.38 -3.39 2.09
CA GLY A 148 12.91 -2.83 3.37
C GLY A 148 11.83 -1.75 3.24
N HIS A 149 10.57 -2.16 3.09
CA HIS A 149 9.45 -1.24 2.92
C HIS A 149 8.53 -1.11 4.15
N GLY A 150 8.82 -1.75 5.28
CA GLY A 150 7.95 -1.69 6.47
C GLY A 150 8.19 -0.52 7.43
N VAL A 151 9.10 0.41 7.12
CA VAL A 151 9.43 1.56 7.99
C VAL A 151 9.34 2.86 7.20
N TYR A 152 8.13 3.38 7.06
CA TYR A 152 7.86 4.61 6.31
C TYR A 152 7.84 5.83 7.23
N VAL A 153 8.58 6.87 6.86
CA VAL A 153 8.56 8.16 7.56
C VAL A 153 7.31 8.93 7.17
N ALA A 154 6.30 8.88 8.04
CA ALA A 154 5.04 9.57 7.83
C ALA A 154 5.13 11.05 8.20
N ARG A 155 5.92 11.40 9.22
CA ARG A 155 6.04 12.78 9.72
C ARG A 155 7.37 12.99 10.45
N TRP A 156 7.80 14.25 10.51
CA TRP A 156 8.85 14.69 11.42
C TRP A 156 8.36 15.88 12.26
N CYS A 157 8.96 16.07 13.42
CA CYS A 157 8.68 17.19 14.30
C CYS A 157 9.69 18.32 14.10
N HIS A 158 9.24 19.58 14.02
CA HIS A 158 10.15 20.73 13.91
C HIS A 158 11.03 20.86 15.16
N GLY A 159 12.29 21.26 14.95
CA GLY A 159 13.29 21.38 16.02
C GLY A 159 13.86 20.06 16.54
N SER A 160 13.38 18.91 16.05
CA SER A 160 13.92 17.60 16.40
C SER A 160 15.28 17.30 15.75
N PRO A 161 16.02 16.30 16.24
CA PRO A 161 17.22 15.82 15.56
C PRO A 161 16.96 15.45 14.11
N VAL A 162 15.87 14.74 13.80
CA VAL A 162 15.57 14.34 12.40
C VAL A 162 15.36 15.55 11.49
N HIS A 163 14.75 16.63 12.00
CA HIS A 163 14.60 17.89 11.27
C HIS A 163 15.95 18.55 10.99
N ARG A 164 16.84 18.55 11.98
CA ARG A 164 18.20 19.11 11.87
C ARG A 164 19.07 18.36 10.87
N TYR A 165 18.94 17.03 10.81
CA TYR A 165 19.78 16.16 9.97
C TYR A 165 19.13 15.77 8.63
N GLY A 166 17.94 16.28 8.32
CA GLY A 166 17.32 16.13 7.00
C GLY A 166 16.54 14.83 6.76
N LEU A 167 16.15 14.11 7.82
CA LEU A 167 15.25 12.96 7.72
C LEU A 167 13.79 13.44 7.76
N TYR A 168 13.25 13.75 6.57
CA TYR A 168 11.87 14.21 6.36
C TYR A 168 10.89 13.09 5.99
N ALA A 169 9.61 13.41 5.79
CA ALA A 169 8.62 12.45 5.32
C ALA A 169 8.87 11.99 3.88
N LEU A 170 8.06 11.03 3.41
CA LEU A 170 8.06 10.52 2.03
C LEU A 170 9.27 9.65 1.68
N GLN A 171 9.82 8.96 2.69
CA GLN A 171 10.94 8.03 2.52
C GLN A 171 10.82 6.86 3.48
N TRP A 172 11.42 5.74 3.10
CA TRP A 172 11.56 4.55 3.92
C TRP A 172 12.93 4.51 4.58
N ILE A 173 12.99 4.09 5.83
CA ILE A 173 14.25 3.75 6.50
C ILE A 173 14.51 2.27 6.22
N VAL A 174 15.52 1.99 5.40
CA VAL A 174 15.83 0.63 4.96
C VAL A 174 16.97 0.00 5.76
N GLU A 175 17.79 0.83 6.40
CA GLU A 175 18.94 0.41 7.21
C GLU A 175 19.32 1.44 8.26
N VAL A 176 19.74 0.96 9.44
CA VAL A 176 20.29 1.77 10.52
C VAL A 176 21.61 1.15 11.00
N ASN A 177 22.71 1.89 10.96
CA ASN A 177 24.07 1.44 11.32
C ASN A 177 24.49 0.10 10.65
N GLY A 178 24.17 -0.09 9.37
CA GLY A 178 24.50 -1.33 8.65
C GLY A 178 23.49 -2.47 8.87
N LYS A 179 22.50 -2.29 9.76
CA LYS A 179 21.48 -3.31 10.05
C LYS A 179 20.22 -3.04 9.24
N PRO A 180 19.73 -3.99 8.43
CA PRO A 180 18.47 -3.85 7.70
C PRO A 180 17.28 -3.66 8.64
N THR A 181 16.32 -2.83 8.22
CA THR A 181 15.08 -2.56 8.97
C THR A 181 13.85 -2.90 8.11
N PRO A 182 13.58 -4.19 7.85
CA PRO A 182 12.51 -4.60 6.93
C PRO A 182 11.11 -4.27 7.46
N ASN A 183 10.94 -4.13 8.77
CA ASN A 183 9.68 -3.86 9.44
C ASN A 183 9.89 -3.05 10.73
N LEU A 184 8.78 -2.60 11.33
CA LEU A 184 8.80 -1.81 12.57
C LEU A 184 9.40 -2.56 13.78
N ASP A 185 9.35 -3.89 13.83
CA ASP A 185 9.96 -4.67 14.92
C ASP A 185 11.48 -4.62 14.84
N ALA A 186 12.05 -4.93 13.67
CA ALA A 186 13.49 -4.80 13.44
C ALA A 186 13.98 -3.36 13.67
N PHE A 187 13.21 -2.36 13.25
CA PHE A 187 13.53 -0.96 13.52
C PHE A 187 13.52 -0.63 15.02
N ALA A 188 12.51 -1.09 15.77
CA ALA A 188 12.44 -0.90 17.21
C ALA A 188 13.63 -1.56 17.93
N ASP A 189 13.99 -2.79 17.53
CA ASP A 189 15.12 -3.51 18.12
C ASP A 189 16.46 -2.83 17.86
N VAL A 190 16.68 -2.36 16.62
CA VAL A 190 17.91 -1.62 16.28
C VAL A 190 17.98 -0.31 17.05
N THR A 191 16.90 0.48 17.08
CA THR A 191 16.89 1.78 17.76
C THR A 191 16.95 1.70 19.28
N LYS A 192 16.49 0.58 19.87
CA LYS A 192 16.61 0.29 21.30
C LYS A 192 18.08 0.16 21.75
N GLY A 193 18.95 -0.34 20.86
CA GLY A 193 20.37 -0.52 21.14
C GLY A 193 21.23 0.74 20.98
N LEU A 194 20.65 1.87 20.57
CA LEU A 194 21.38 3.12 20.32
C LEU A 194 21.46 3.98 21.59
N GLU A 195 22.63 4.54 21.86
CA GLU A 195 22.87 5.33 23.08
C GLU A 195 22.67 6.83 22.87
N HIS A 196 22.48 7.56 23.98
CA HIS A 196 22.35 9.01 23.92
C HIS A 196 23.62 9.66 23.37
N GLY A 197 23.47 10.57 22.41
CA GLY A 197 24.57 11.30 21.80
C GLY A 197 25.32 10.52 20.72
N GLU A 198 24.96 9.26 20.47
CA GLU A 198 25.54 8.44 19.41
C GLU A 198 25.21 9.01 18.02
N PHE A 199 26.17 8.98 17.10
CA PHE A 199 25.93 9.25 15.69
C PHE A 199 25.50 7.97 14.97
N VAL A 200 24.35 8.05 14.31
CA VAL A 200 23.65 6.95 13.67
C VAL A 200 23.68 7.19 12.17
N ARG A 201 24.18 6.22 11.40
CA ARG A 201 24.12 6.22 9.94
C ARG A 201 22.80 5.58 9.49
N ILE A 202 22.04 6.29 8.68
CA ILE A 202 20.72 5.87 8.21
C ILE A 202 20.76 5.80 6.69
N ARG A 203 20.34 4.67 6.12
CA ARG A 203 20.06 4.58 4.69
C ARG A 203 18.56 4.68 4.49
N THR A 204 18.15 5.54 3.58
CA THR A 204 16.75 5.73 3.22
C THR A 204 16.54 5.56 1.72
N VAL A 205 15.30 5.30 1.33
CA VAL A 205 14.84 5.33 -0.05
C VAL A 205 13.68 6.32 -0.12
N HIS A 206 13.75 7.30 -1.02
CA HIS A 206 12.65 8.27 -1.19
C HIS A 206 11.56 7.70 -2.10
N LEU A 207 10.36 8.31 -2.12
CA LEU A 207 9.27 7.97 -3.04
C LEU A 207 9.65 7.92 -4.53
N ASN A 208 10.80 8.43 -4.95
CA ASN A 208 11.27 8.34 -6.34
C ASN A 208 12.28 7.21 -6.56
N GLY A 209 12.38 6.27 -5.61
CA GLY A 209 13.32 5.14 -5.64
C GLY A 209 14.78 5.51 -5.37
N LYS A 210 15.12 6.79 -5.16
CA LYS A 210 16.51 7.21 -4.98
C LYS A 210 16.99 6.91 -3.57
N PRO A 211 18.05 6.09 -3.39
CA PRO A 211 18.64 5.86 -2.08
C PRO A 211 19.41 7.09 -1.61
N ARG A 212 19.44 7.31 -0.30
CA ARG A 212 20.21 8.35 0.37
C ARG A 212 20.82 7.80 1.65
N VAL A 213 21.99 8.33 2.02
CA VAL A 213 22.62 8.04 3.31
C VAL A 213 22.70 9.34 4.09
N LEU A 214 22.26 9.30 5.34
CA LEU A 214 22.21 10.42 6.27
C LEU A 214 22.91 10.01 7.57
N THR A 215 23.33 11.00 8.34
CA THR A 215 23.81 10.80 9.71
C THR A 215 22.91 11.58 10.65
N LEU A 216 22.57 11.00 11.79
CA LEU A 216 21.72 11.60 12.82
C LEU A 216 22.38 11.41 14.19
N LYS A 217 22.37 12.45 15.02
CA LYS A 217 22.77 12.31 16.43
C LYS A 217 21.55 11.99 17.30
N GLN A 218 21.59 10.88 18.02
CA GLN A 218 20.50 10.45 18.90
C GLN A 218 20.37 11.35 20.13
N ASP A 219 19.15 11.77 20.44
CA ASP A 219 18.83 12.59 21.60
C ASP A 219 17.71 11.94 22.41
N LEU A 220 18.07 11.21 23.47
CA LEU A 220 17.12 10.56 24.37
C LEU A 220 16.63 11.49 25.49
N HIS A 221 17.23 12.68 25.65
CA HIS A 221 16.84 13.62 26.69
C HIS A 221 15.55 14.35 26.30
N TYR A 222 15.50 14.92 25.09
CA TYR A 222 14.30 15.59 24.59
C TYR A 222 13.43 14.69 23.70
N TRP A 223 14.01 13.66 23.08
CA TRP A 223 13.33 12.80 22.09
C TRP A 223 13.47 11.31 22.39
N PRO A 224 12.95 10.82 23.54
CA PRO A 224 12.98 9.41 23.86
C PRO A 224 12.29 8.58 22.76
N THR A 225 12.76 7.36 22.56
CA THR A 225 12.16 6.41 21.63
C THR A 225 10.95 5.78 22.29
N TRP A 226 9.78 5.90 21.67
CA TRP A 226 8.54 5.30 22.16
C TRP A 226 7.70 4.81 21.00
N GLU A 227 6.79 3.90 21.28
CA GLU A 227 5.79 3.45 20.33
C GLU A 227 4.37 3.60 20.87
N LEU A 228 3.44 3.72 19.95
CA LEU A 228 2.01 3.56 20.16
C LEU A 228 1.59 2.29 19.44
N ARG A 229 0.89 1.41 20.14
CA ARG A 229 0.25 0.22 19.58
C ARG A 229 -1.25 0.29 19.83
N PHE A 230 -2.03 0.03 18.79
CA PHE A 230 -3.46 -0.10 18.87
C PHE A 230 -3.81 -1.52 19.33
N ASP A 231 -4.59 -1.61 20.39
CA ASP A 231 -5.20 -2.84 20.86
C ASP A 231 -6.61 -2.94 20.28
N ALA A 232 -6.81 -3.91 19.39
CA ALA A 232 -8.08 -4.11 18.69
C ALA A 232 -9.18 -4.67 19.60
N ASP A 233 -8.84 -5.35 20.70
CA ASP A 233 -9.81 -5.95 21.62
C ASP A 233 -10.41 -4.88 22.53
N THR A 234 -9.59 -3.93 22.98
CA THR A 234 -10.03 -2.81 23.83
C THR A 234 -10.36 -1.54 23.05
N ALA A 235 -10.04 -1.50 21.75
CA ALA A 235 -10.12 -0.31 20.90
C ALA A 235 -9.34 0.89 21.46
N THR A 236 -8.21 0.64 22.14
CA THR A 236 -7.40 1.68 22.78
C THR A 236 -5.98 1.71 22.24
N TRP A 237 -5.32 2.87 22.38
CA TRP A 237 -3.91 3.03 22.07
C TRP A 237 -3.08 2.95 23.34
N ARG A 238 -2.06 2.08 23.32
CA ARG A 238 -1.09 1.96 24.41
C ARG A 238 0.25 2.54 24.01
N ARG A 239 0.78 3.41 24.86
CA ARG A 239 2.14 3.93 24.72
C ARG A 239 3.14 3.10 25.51
N THR A 240 4.23 2.75 24.87
CA THR A 240 5.37 2.06 25.50
C THR A 240 6.66 2.81 25.18
N VAL A 241 7.48 3.06 26.20
CA VAL A 241 8.82 3.62 26.00
C VAL A 241 9.77 2.48 25.59
N ILE A 242 10.44 2.65 24.46
CA ILE A 242 11.43 1.68 23.93
C ILE A 242 12.81 1.98 24.51
N LYS A 243 13.21 3.25 24.52
CA LYS A 243 14.51 3.71 25.02
C LYS A 243 14.38 5.14 25.55
N THR A 244 14.91 5.37 26.74
CA THR A 244 15.01 6.68 27.39
C THR A 244 16.44 6.90 27.87
N LEU A 245 16.76 8.14 28.24
CA LEU A 245 17.96 8.43 29.02
C LEU A 245 17.86 7.65 30.34
N GLY A 246 18.89 6.86 30.64
CA GLY A 246 18.98 6.07 31.87
C GLY A 246 19.18 6.93 33.11
#